data_AF-A0A7K8BDE9-F1
#
_entry.id   AF-A0A7K8BDE9-F1
#
_cell.length_a   1.000
_cell.length_b   1.000
_cell.length_c   1.000
_cell.angle_alpha   90.00
_cell.angle_beta   90.00
_cell.angle_gamma   90.00
#
_symmetry.space_group_name_H-M   'P 1'
#
loop_
_entity.id
_entity.type
_entity.pdbx_description
1 polymer ?
#
loop_
_entity_poly.entity_id
_entity_poly.type
_entity_poly.pdbx_seq_one_letter_code
_entity_poly.pdbx_strand_id
1 'polypeptide(L)'
;PSLEPRVLNTPQEGITIFTDASSRTHQAVIVWLENEQQKHEVYVDEHVSVQVLEAKGVELALRRFPDQHTNIVTDSCFVYRLIHRLSKGAWATSDIARQLDEALQVRVATVTVLHVNSHTQGEGPFVKGNALADRLAGMKTVATLEDARNLHQFLHLGAKALAKATGISLSDARTVVSTCPWCQS
;
A
#
# COMPACT_ATOMS: atom_id res chain seq x y z
N PRO A 1 24.72 4.93 -19.32
CA PRO A 1 23.66 5.60 -18.51
C PRO A 1 24.27 6.12 -17.20
N SER A 2 24.28 7.44 -17.00
CA SER A 2 24.80 8.03 -15.77
C SER A 2 23.96 7.59 -14.57
N LEU A 3 24.64 7.16 -13.51
CA LEU A 3 24.10 6.83 -12.19
C LEU A 3 23.75 8.14 -11.45
N GLU A 4 22.85 8.96 -12.00
CA GLU A 4 22.32 10.06 -11.19
C GLU A 4 21.43 9.48 -10.09
N PRO A 5 21.50 10.02 -8.86
CA PRO A 5 20.60 9.58 -7.80
C PRO A 5 19.17 9.85 -8.23
N ARG A 6 18.43 8.79 -8.55
CA ARG A 6 16.99 8.88 -8.79
C ARG A 6 16.23 9.30 -7.54
N VAL A 7 16.89 9.26 -6.38
CA VAL A 7 16.37 9.74 -5.11
C VAL A 7 16.93 11.12 -4.80
N LEU A 8 16.05 12.12 -4.75
CA LEU A 8 16.39 13.50 -4.37
C LEU A 8 16.21 13.69 -2.86
N ASN A 9 16.91 14.68 -2.31
CA ASN A 9 16.90 14.98 -0.87
C ASN A 9 15.85 16.04 -0.48
N THR A 10 15.24 16.71 -1.45
CA THR A 10 14.26 17.79 -1.21
C THR A 10 13.03 17.59 -2.08
N PRO A 11 11.81 17.85 -1.55
CA PRO A 11 10.58 17.72 -2.33
C PRO A 11 10.63 18.59 -3.59
N GLN A 12 10.13 18.08 -4.71
CA GLN A 12 9.98 18.84 -5.95
C GLN A 12 8.51 18.99 -6.33
N GLU A 13 8.21 19.82 -7.32
CA GLU A 13 6.89 19.83 -7.94
C GLU A 13 6.59 18.46 -8.58
N GLY A 14 5.40 17.92 -8.33
CA GLY A 14 5.01 16.60 -8.82
C GLY A 14 3.94 15.94 -7.95
N ILE A 15 3.69 14.65 -8.22
CA ILE A 15 2.68 13.88 -7.48
C ILE A 15 3.18 13.63 -6.06
N THR A 16 2.33 13.89 -5.07
CA THR A 16 2.61 13.52 -3.69
C THR A 16 1.78 12.29 -3.30
N ILE A 17 2.45 11.24 -2.86
CA ILE A 17 1.85 9.99 -2.40
C ILE A 17 2.12 9.84 -0.91
N PHE A 18 1.07 9.66 -0.13
CA PHE A 18 1.13 9.32 1.28
C PHE A 18 1.02 7.82 1.45
N THR A 19 1.86 7.23 2.29
CA THR A 19 1.89 5.79 2.55
C THR A 19 1.72 5.52 4.03
N ASP A 20 0.94 4.51 4.39
CA ASP A 20 0.81 4.05 5.76
C ASP A 20 0.46 2.55 5.77
N ALA A 21 0.73 1.86 6.87
CA ALA A 21 0.32 0.48 7.08
C ALA A 21 -0.25 0.24 8.47
N SER A 22 -1.20 -0.69 8.54
CA SER A 22 -1.82 -1.08 9.80
C SER A 22 -1.65 -2.56 10.10
N SER A 23 -1.03 -2.83 11.25
CA SER A 23 -0.94 -4.18 11.82
C SER A 23 -2.31 -4.78 12.16
N ARG A 24 -3.30 -3.93 12.44
CA ARG A 24 -4.66 -4.36 12.82
C ARG A 24 -5.46 -4.87 11.63
N THR A 25 -5.26 -4.28 10.47
CA THR A 25 -5.98 -4.65 9.24
C THR A 25 -5.13 -5.52 8.31
N HIS A 26 -3.82 -5.61 8.56
CA HIS A 26 -2.84 -6.27 7.70
C HIS A 26 -2.71 -5.61 6.33
N GLN A 27 -2.78 -4.27 6.29
CA GLN A 27 -2.84 -3.50 5.05
C GLN A 27 -1.72 -2.49 4.96
N ALA A 28 -1.24 -2.27 3.75
CA ALA A 28 -0.49 -1.10 3.33
C ALA A 28 -1.35 -0.29 2.38
N VAL A 29 -1.35 1.02 2.51
CA VAL A 29 -2.14 1.94 1.69
C VAL A 29 -1.24 2.99 1.08
N ILE A 30 -1.51 3.32 -0.17
CA ILE A 30 -0.99 4.53 -0.82
C ILE A 30 -2.15 5.45 -1.17
N VAL A 31 -1.98 6.76 -0.98
CA VAL A 31 -3.01 7.77 -1.23
C VAL A 31 -2.40 8.95 -1.97
N TRP A 32 -3.07 9.44 -3.01
CA TRP A 32 -2.64 10.61 -3.76
C TRP A 32 -3.83 11.41 -4.30
N LEU A 33 -3.54 12.58 -4.83
CA LEU A 33 -4.52 13.40 -5.55
C LEU A 33 -4.26 13.30 -7.06
N GLU A 34 -5.32 13.05 -7.82
CA GLU A 34 -5.30 13.05 -9.28
C GLU A 34 -6.49 13.90 -9.76
N ASN A 35 -6.22 14.99 -10.46
CA ASN A 35 -7.25 15.95 -10.91
C ASN A 35 -8.17 16.41 -9.76
N GLU A 36 -7.56 16.78 -8.61
CA GLU A 36 -8.23 17.16 -7.36
C GLU A 36 -9.09 16.06 -6.70
N GLN A 37 -9.08 14.84 -7.24
CA GLN A 37 -9.77 13.70 -6.65
C GLN A 37 -8.81 12.83 -5.83
N GLN A 38 -9.26 12.44 -4.64
CA GLN A 38 -8.54 11.46 -3.82
C GLN A 38 -8.59 10.09 -4.48
N LYS A 39 -7.41 9.51 -4.73
CA LYS A 39 -7.22 8.12 -5.15
C LYS A 39 -6.44 7.38 -4.08
N HIS A 40 -6.67 6.08 -3.98
CA HIS A 40 -5.92 5.21 -3.08
C HIS A 40 -5.81 3.80 -3.65
N GLU A 41 -4.77 3.09 -3.25
CA GLU A 41 -4.58 1.67 -3.50
C GLU A 41 -4.24 0.98 -2.18
N VAL A 42 -4.70 -0.26 -2.03
CA VAL A 42 -4.52 -1.06 -0.83
C VAL A 42 -3.85 -2.38 -1.19
N TYR A 43 -2.84 -2.75 -0.44
CA TYR A 43 -2.23 -4.06 -0.45
C TYR A 43 -2.49 -4.75 0.89
N VAL A 44 -2.84 -6.04 0.84
CA VAL A 44 -3.22 -6.82 2.03
C VAL A 44 -2.35 -8.07 2.10
N ASP A 45 -1.72 -8.30 3.24
CA ASP A 45 -0.97 -9.53 3.51
C ASP A 45 -0.93 -9.81 5.02
N GLU A 46 -1.68 -10.83 5.46
CA GLU A 46 -1.81 -11.23 6.86
C GLU A 46 -0.56 -11.94 7.42
N HIS A 47 0.39 -12.32 6.57
CA HIS A 47 1.54 -13.13 6.95
C HIS A 47 2.83 -12.34 7.17
N VAL A 48 2.80 -11.04 6.93
CA VAL A 48 3.98 -10.17 7.04
C VAL A 48 3.85 -9.20 8.21
N SER A 49 5.00 -8.72 8.71
CA SER A 49 5.02 -7.73 9.78
C SER A 49 4.59 -6.35 9.26
N VAL A 50 4.15 -5.48 10.16
CA VAL A 50 3.81 -4.09 9.81
C VAL A 50 4.99 -3.37 9.15
N GLN A 51 6.24 -3.63 9.56
CA GLN A 51 7.42 -3.04 8.94
C GLN A 51 7.59 -3.46 7.47
N VAL A 52 7.19 -4.68 7.12
CA VAL A 52 7.17 -5.14 5.73
C VAL A 52 6.00 -4.52 4.98
N LEU A 53 4.82 -4.37 5.61
CA LEU A 53 3.68 -3.65 5.02
C LEU A 53 4.03 -2.19 4.73
N GLU A 54 4.68 -1.48 5.65
CA GLU A 54 5.17 -0.11 5.43
C GLU A 54 6.07 -0.03 4.20
N ALA A 55 7.01 -0.97 4.09
CA ALA A 55 7.91 -1.05 2.95
C ALA A 55 7.16 -1.40 1.65
N LYS A 56 6.12 -2.24 1.73
CA LYS A 56 5.22 -2.54 0.60
C LYS A 56 4.42 -1.32 0.15
N GLY A 57 3.95 -0.48 1.07
CA GLY A 57 3.32 0.80 0.75
C GLY A 57 4.27 1.69 -0.06
N VAL A 58 5.51 1.83 0.37
CA VAL A 58 6.52 2.60 -0.36
C VAL A 58 6.89 1.96 -1.70
N GLU A 59 6.95 0.62 -1.77
CA GLU A 59 7.18 -0.11 -3.02
C GLU A 59 6.09 0.16 -4.07
N LEU A 60 4.82 0.12 -3.66
CA LEU A 60 3.68 0.46 -4.52
C LEU A 60 3.76 1.91 -4.99
N ALA A 61 4.06 2.84 -4.07
CA ALA A 61 4.21 4.25 -4.39
C ALA A 61 5.33 4.50 -5.41
N LEU A 62 6.47 3.82 -5.27
CA LEU A 62 7.59 3.89 -6.21
C LEU A 62 7.20 3.42 -7.61
N ARG A 63 6.38 2.38 -7.72
CA ARG A 63 5.96 1.82 -9.01
C ARG A 63 4.79 2.56 -9.65
N ARG A 64 4.04 3.35 -8.91
CA ARG A 64 2.74 3.87 -9.37
C ARG A 64 2.85 4.86 -10.54
N PHE A 65 3.85 5.73 -10.49
CA PHE A 65 4.13 6.74 -11.50
C PHE A 65 5.63 6.72 -11.84
N PRO A 66 6.11 5.70 -12.58
CA PRO A 66 7.55 5.52 -12.81
C PRO A 66 8.13 6.62 -13.72
N ASP A 67 7.30 7.24 -14.55
CA ASP A 67 7.69 8.24 -15.54
C ASP A 67 7.49 9.70 -15.07
N GLN A 68 7.02 9.91 -13.84
CA GLN A 68 6.78 11.26 -13.27
C GLN A 68 7.50 11.42 -11.93
N HIS A 69 7.92 12.66 -11.62
CA HIS A 69 8.46 12.94 -10.29
C HIS A 69 7.41 12.64 -9.22
N THR A 70 7.84 11.99 -8.13
CA THR A 70 6.96 11.61 -7.03
C THR A 70 7.59 11.97 -5.69
N ASN A 71 6.84 12.66 -4.84
CA ASN A 71 7.17 12.83 -3.42
C ASN A 71 6.43 11.74 -2.62
N ILE A 72 7.15 10.76 -2.12
CA ILE A 72 6.60 9.71 -1.25
C ILE A 72 6.76 10.17 0.20
N VAL A 73 5.66 10.25 0.93
CA VAL A 73 5.60 10.64 2.33
C VAL A 73 5.25 9.41 3.15
N THR A 74 6.17 8.98 4.01
CA THR A 74 6.01 7.83 4.91
C THR A 74 6.30 8.27 6.34
N ASP A 75 5.59 7.73 7.31
CA ASP A 75 5.91 7.93 8.72
C ASP A 75 6.85 6.84 9.29
N SER A 76 7.12 5.81 8.50
CA SER A 76 8.03 4.73 8.83
C SER A 76 9.49 5.16 8.69
N CYS A 77 10.10 5.50 9.82
CA CYS A 77 11.53 5.83 9.89
C CYS A 77 12.42 4.67 9.40
N PHE A 78 11.96 3.42 9.59
CA PHE A 78 12.65 2.24 9.09
C PHE A 78 12.75 2.23 7.56
N VAL A 79 11.62 2.42 6.87
CA VAL A 79 11.57 2.38 5.41
C VAL A 79 12.31 3.56 4.81
N TYR A 80 12.14 4.76 5.38
CA TYR A 80 12.89 5.96 4.98
C TYR A 80 14.41 5.70 5.02
N ARG A 81 14.93 5.17 6.13
CA ARG A 81 16.36 4.84 6.27
C ARG A 81 16.79 3.72 5.32
N LEU A 82 15.93 2.74 5.04
CA LEU A 82 16.23 1.66 4.12
C LEU A 82 16.39 2.19 2.69
N ILE A 83 15.43 2.96 2.18
CA ILE A 83 15.50 3.58 0.85
C ILE A 83 16.75 4.44 0.70
N HIS A 84 17.04 5.31 1.68
CA HIS A 84 18.20 6.20 1.60
C HIS A 84 19.54 5.45 1.66
N ARG A 85 19.58 4.23 2.24
CA ARG A 85 20.76 3.36 2.13
C ARG A 85 20.85 2.70 0.76
N LEU A 86 19.74 2.15 0.25
CA LEU A 86 19.68 1.53 -1.08
C LEU A 86 20.06 2.54 -2.18
N SER A 87 19.59 3.78 -2.09
CA SER A 87 19.92 4.86 -3.03
C SER A 87 21.40 5.26 -3.02
N LYS A 88 22.15 4.85 -1.99
CA LYS A 88 23.60 5.05 -1.86
C LYS A 88 24.40 3.79 -2.21
N GLY A 89 23.77 2.77 -2.80
CA GLY A 89 24.41 1.53 -3.22
C GLY A 89 24.60 0.51 -2.09
N ALA A 90 23.83 0.60 -0.99
CA ALA A 90 23.82 -0.47 0.00
C ALA A 90 23.25 -1.76 -0.60
N TRP A 91 23.78 -2.90 -0.16
CA TRP A 91 23.32 -4.21 -0.61
C TRP A 91 21.91 -4.51 -0.10
N ALA A 92 21.03 -4.96 -1.00
CA ALA A 92 19.69 -5.42 -0.66
C ALA A 92 19.72 -6.85 -0.09
N THR A 93 19.78 -6.98 1.25
CA THR A 93 19.97 -8.27 1.93
C THR A 93 18.68 -9.02 2.26
N SER A 94 17.52 -8.37 2.14
CA SER A 94 16.20 -8.98 2.39
C SER A 94 15.33 -8.89 1.15
N ASP A 95 14.31 -9.76 1.05
CA ASP A 95 13.39 -9.75 -0.08
C ASP A 95 12.72 -8.39 -0.27
N ILE A 96 12.31 -7.75 0.82
CA ILE A 96 11.69 -6.43 0.76
C ILE A 96 12.69 -5.34 0.34
N ALA A 97 13.95 -5.42 0.78
CA ALA A 97 15.00 -4.50 0.32
C ALA A 97 15.26 -4.66 -1.18
N ARG A 98 15.26 -5.91 -1.69
CA ARG A 98 15.42 -6.19 -3.13
C ARG A 98 14.24 -5.64 -3.93
N GLN A 99 13.01 -5.81 -3.44
CA GLN A 99 11.83 -5.26 -4.10
C GLN A 99 11.84 -3.73 -4.14
N LEU A 100 12.28 -3.07 -3.07
CA LEU A 100 12.46 -1.62 -3.03
C LEU A 100 13.56 -1.14 -3.99
N ASP A 101 14.70 -1.84 -4.03
CA ASP A 101 15.78 -1.52 -4.96
C ASP A 101 15.32 -1.69 -6.41
N GLU A 102 14.69 -2.82 -6.75
CA GLU A 102 14.07 -3.02 -8.07
C GLU A 102 13.05 -1.93 -8.40
N ALA A 103 12.19 -1.54 -7.45
CA ALA A 103 11.23 -0.46 -7.64
C ALA A 103 11.91 0.88 -7.93
N LEU A 104 13.07 1.18 -7.31
CA LEU A 104 13.88 2.35 -7.64
C LEU A 104 14.53 2.23 -9.04
N GLN A 105 15.00 1.04 -9.39
CA GLN A 105 15.67 0.78 -10.68
C GLN A 105 14.72 0.77 -11.89
N VAL A 106 13.43 0.52 -11.71
CA VAL A 106 12.45 0.59 -12.82
C VAL A 106 11.94 2.01 -13.10
N ARG A 107 12.12 2.95 -12.17
CA ARG A 107 11.67 4.34 -12.36
C ARG A 107 12.52 5.06 -13.42
N VAL A 108 11.84 5.78 -14.31
CA VAL A 108 12.46 6.66 -15.31
C VAL A 108 12.67 8.06 -14.70
N ALA A 109 11.69 8.56 -13.96
CA ALA A 109 11.76 9.85 -13.29
C ALA A 109 12.30 9.75 -11.87
N THR A 110 12.70 10.90 -11.32
CA THR A 110 13.19 11.02 -9.94
C THR A 110 12.09 10.79 -8.91
N VAL A 111 12.48 10.57 -7.65
CA VAL A 111 11.60 10.42 -6.49
C VAL A 111 12.23 11.14 -5.30
N THR A 112 11.41 11.74 -4.45
CA THR A 112 11.82 12.19 -3.13
C THR A 112 11.11 11.30 -2.11
N VAL A 113 11.82 10.77 -1.12
CA VAL A 113 11.19 10.07 0.01
C VAL A 113 11.35 10.91 1.26
N LEU A 114 10.23 11.26 1.87
CA LEU A 114 10.11 12.16 3.02
C LEU A 114 9.64 11.36 4.22
N HIS A 115 10.31 11.57 5.35
CA HIS A 115 9.86 11.05 6.63
C HIS A 115 9.03 12.10 7.37
N VAL A 116 7.82 11.74 7.77
CA VAL A 116 7.00 12.53 8.69
C VAL A 116 6.93 11.81 10.04
N ASN A 117 6.91 12.53 11.15
CA ASN A 117 6.73 11.89 12.44
C ASN A 117 5.24 11.73 12.72
N SER A 118 4.77 10.51 12.96
CA SER A 118 3.36 10.17 13.26
C SER A 118 2.80 10.96 14.45
N HIS A 119 3.66 11.44 15.35
CA HIS A 119 3.28 12.24 16.53
C HIS A 119 3.32 13.76 16.30
N THR A 120 3.58 14.22 15.08
CA THR A 120 3.62 15.66 14.79
C THR A 120 2.20 16.23 14.81
N GLN A 121 1.84 16.94 15.88
CA GLN A 121 0.64 17.76 15.91
C GLN A 121 0.88 19.03 15.07
N GLY A 122 0.00 19.32 14.10
CA GLY A 122 0.11 20.52 13.29
C GLY A 122 -0.86 20.57 12.10
N GLU A 123 -0.83 21.70 11.39
CA GLU A 123 -1.70 21.97 10.23
C GLU A 123 -0.85 22.16 8.96
N GLY A 124 -0.36 21.04 8.40
CA GLY A 124 0.40 21.03 7.15
C GLY A 124 -0.19 20.06 6.13
N PRO A 125 0.06 20.26 4.82
CA PRO A 125 -0.41 19.35 3.78
C PRO A 125 0.09 17.92 4.01
N PHE A 126 1.33 17.76 4.49
CA PHE A 126 1.87 16.44 4.79
C PHE A 126 1.23 15.77 6.01
N VAL A 127 0.89 16.53 7.05
CA VAL A 127 0.19 16.01 8.23
C VAL A 127 -1.22 15.54 7.86
N LYS A 128 -1.95 16.34 7.06
CA LYS A 128 -3.30 15.99 6.58
C LYS A 128 -3.28 14.75 5.70
N GLY A 129 -2.31 14.66 4.78
CA GLY A 129 -2.15 13.49 3.91
C GLY A 129 -1.79 12.22 4.67
N ASN A 130 -0.90 12.33 5.67
CA ASN A 130 -0.55 11.20 6.54
C ASN A 130 -1.76 10.72 7.34
N ALA A 131 -2.51 11.62 7.98
CA ALA A 131 -3.72 11.26 8.73
C ALA A 131 -4.79 10.59 7.84
N LEU A 132 -4.83 10.95 6.56
CA LEU A 132 -5.70 10.29 5.58
C LEU A 132 -5.22 8.86 5.28
N ALA A 133 -3.92 8.66 5.09
CA ALA A 133 -3.33 7.34 4.88
C ALA A 133 -3.55 6.43 6.09
N ASP A 134 -3.30 6.91 7.32
CA ASP A 134 -3.58 6.19 8.59
C ASP A 134 -5.05 5.78 8.70
N ARG A 135 -5.96 6.72 8.44
CA ARG A 135 -7.40 6.44 8.47
C ARG A 135 -7.76 5.33 7.50
N LEU A 136 -7.24 5.36 6.28
CA LEU A 136 -7.54 4.35 5.25
C LEU A 136 -6.88 3.00 5.58
N ALA A 137 -5.63 3.00 6.06
CA ALA A 137 -4.96 1.77 6.51
C ALA A 137 -5.71 1.13 7.69
N GLY A 138 -6.31 1.94 8.56
CA GLY A 138 -7.14 1.48 9.67
C GLY A 138 -8.53 0.94 9.27
N MET A 139 -8.96 1.14 8.02
CA MET A 139 -10.25 0.67 7.49
C MET A 139 -10.05 -0.66 6.77
N LYS A 140 -10.48 -1.76 7.39
CA LYS A 140 -10.39 -3.09 6.76
C LYS A 140 -11.13 -3.07 5.41
N THR A 141 -10.39 -3.32 4.33
CA THR A 141 -10.98 -3.42 3.00
C THR A 141 -11.93 -4.60 2.97
N VAL A 142 -13.15 -4.32 2.53
CA VAL A 142 -14.15 -5.34 2.22
C VAL A 142 -13.92 -5.76 0.78
N ALA A 143 -13.70 -7.05 0.55
CA ALA A 143 -13.58 -7.59 -0.80
C ALA A 143 -14.89 -7.35 -1.57
N THR A 144 -14.80 -7.25 -2.90
CA THR A 144 -16.01 -7.09 -3.70
C THR A 144 -16.86 -8.36 -3.65
N LEU A 145 -18.14 -8.23 -4.00
CA LEU A 145 -19.00 -9.40 -4.20
C LEU A 145 -18.41 -10.38 -5.22
N GLU A 146 -17.69 -9.86 -6.23
CA GLU A 146 -17.05 -10.69 -7.25
C GLU A 146 -15.84 -11.44 -6.70
N ASP A 147 -14.99 -10.80 -5.90
CA ASP A 147 -13.90 -11.47 -5.19
C ASP A 147 -14.41 -12.60 -4.30
N ALA A 148 -15.53 -12.36 -3.61
CA ALA A 148 -16.16 -13.37 -2.79
C ALA A 148 -16.74 -14.54 -3.60
N ARG A 149 -17.31 -14.28 -4.78
CA ARG A 149 -17.75 -15.34 -5.70
C ARG A 149 -16.56 -16.17 -6.19
N ASN A 150 -15.50 -15.51 -6.63
CA ASN A 150 -14.28 -16.18 -7.11
C ASN A 150 -13.65 -17.05 -6.00
N LEU A 151 -13.53 -16.52 -4.79
CA LEU A 151 -13.00 -17.27 -3.65
C LEU A 151 -13.90 -18.46 -3.29
N HIS A 152 -15.23 -18.27 -3.31
CA HIS A 152 -16.17 -19.36 -3.06
C HIS A 152 -16.11 -20.42 -4.15
N GLN A 153 -15.98 -20.05 -5.43
CA GLN A 153 -15.85 -21.00 -6.52
C GLN A 153 -14.57 -21.83 -6.41
N PHE A 154 -13.50 -21.27 -5.85
CA PHE A 154 -12.23 -21.97 -5.67
C PHE A 154 -12.22 -22.89 -4.43
N LEU A 155 -12.78 -22.43 -3.30
CA LEU A 155 -12.65 -23.11 -2.00
C LEU A 155 -13.95 -23.71 -1.46
N HIS A 156 -15.09 -23.42 -2.09
CA HIS A 156 -16.44 -23.80 -1.63
C HIS A 156 -16.70 -23.48 -0.14
N LEU A 157 -16.19 -22.34 0.34
CA LEU A 157 -16.38 -21.90 1.73
C LEU A 157 -17.86 -21.68 2.04
N GLY A 158 -18.33 -22.18 3.19
CA GLY A 158 -19.66 -21.85 3.69
C GLY A 158 -19.81 -20.36 4.04
N ALA A 159 -21.04 -19.85 4.08
CA ALA A 159 -21.32 -18.41 4.13
C ALA A 159 -20.64 -17.66 5.30
N LYS A 160 -20.54 -18.29 6.48
CA LYS A 160 -19.83 -17.69 7.64
C LYS A 160 -18.32 -17.58 7.39
N ALA A 161 -17.71 -18.62 6.84
CA ALA A 161 -16.28 -18.62 6.54
C ALA A 161 -15.95 -17.64 5.40
N LEU A 162 -16.81 -17.59 4.39
CA LEU A 162 -16.69 -16.66 3.27
C LEU A 162 -16.82 -15.20 3.73
N ALA A 163 -17.84 -14.87 4.52
CA ALA A 163 -18.01 -13.52 5.09
C ALA A 163 -16.81 -13.10 5.93
N LYS A 164 -16.26 -14.03 6.72
CA LYS A 164 -15.06 -13.76 7.53
C LYS A 164 -13.82 -13.51 6.68
N ALA A 165 -13.61 -14.31 5.62
CA ALA A 165 -12.44 -14.24 4.76
C ALA A 165 -12.44 -13.01 3.85
N THR A 166 -13.62 -12.56 3.42
CA THR A 166 -13.78 -11.47 2.43
C THR A 166 -14.21 -10.15 3.05
N GLY A 167 -14.73 -10.16 4.27
CA GLY A 167 -15.27 -8.97 4.92
C GLY A 167 -16.64 -8.52 4.41
N ILE A 168 -17.27 -9.24 3.47
CA ILE A 168 -18.64 -8.92 2.99
C ILE A 168 -19.68 -9.23 4.06
N SER A 169 -20.89 -8.69 3.90
CA SER A 169 -21.99 -8.98 4.83
C SER A 169 -22.35 -10.47 4.82
N LEU A 170 -22.82 -11.01 5.95
CA LEU A 170 -23.28 -12.39 6.01
C LEU A 170 -24.47 -12.64 5.06
N SER A 171 -25.28 -11.62 4.79
CA SER A 171 -26.36 -11.69 3.81
C SER A 171 -25.81 -11.93 2.41
N ASP A 172 -24.84 -11.12 2.01
CA ASP A 172 -24.17 -11.24 0.70
C ASP A 172 -23.46 -12.59 0.55
N ALA A 173 -22.73 -13.02 1.58
CA ALA A 173 -22.07 -14.32 1.56
C ALA A 173 -23.06 -15.49 1.44
N ARG A 174 -24.24 -15.38 2.06
CA ARG A 174 -25.32 -16.36 1.87
C ARG A 174 -25.81 -16.36 0.43
N THR A 175 -26.01 -15.19 -0.18
CA THR A 175 -26.40 -15.08 -1.59
C THR A 175 -25.38 -15.72 -2.51
N VAL A 176 -24.08 -15.49 -2.28
CA VAL A 176 -23.00 -16.13 -3.07
C VAL A 176 -23.09 -17.66 -2.96
N VAL A 177 -23.11 -18.20 -1.75
CA VAL A 177 -23.19 -19.65 -1.52
C VAL A 177 -24.48 -20.24 -2.09
N SER A 178 -25.61 -19.55 -1.92
CA SER A 178 -26.91 -19.97 -2.45
C SER A 178 -27.04 -19.82 -3.95
N THR A 179 -26.05 -19.32 -4.67
CA THR A 179 -26.04 -19.32 -6.15
C THR A 179 -25.09 -20.38 -6.72
N CYS A 180 -24.36 -21.09 -5.85
CA CYS A 180 -23.41 -22.11 -6.25
C CYS A 180 -24.10 -23.46 -6.51
N PRO A 181 -24.10 -23.99 -7.74
CA PRO A 181 -24.79 -25.23 -8.07
C PRO A 181 -24.21 -26.47 -7.35
N TRP A 182 -22.94 -26.40 -6.92
CA TRP A 182 -22.23 -27.50 -6.27
C TRP A 182 -22.44 -27.57 -4.75
N CYS A 183 -22.91 -26.49 -4.14
CA CYS A 183 -23.07 -26.38 -2.68
C CYS A 183 -24.54 -26.47 -2.22
N GLN A 184 -25.49 -26.57 -3.15
CA GLN A 184 -26.93 -26.66 -2.87
C GLN A 184 -27.44 -28.11 -2.69
N SER A 185 -26.54 -29.09 -2.59
CA SER A 185 -26.89 -30.51 -2.39
C SER A 185 -27.19 -30.85 -0.94
#